data_AF-A0A0P7BVW3-F1
#
_entry.id   AF-A0A0P7BVW3-F1
#
_cell.length_a   1.000
_cell.length_b   1.000
_cell.length_c   1.000
_cell.angle_alpha   90.00
_cell.angle_beta   90.00
_cell.angle_gamma   90.00
#
_symmetry.space_group_name_H-M   'P 1'
#
loop_
_entity.id
_entity.type
_entity.pdbx_description
1 polymer ?
#
loop_
_entity_poly.entity_id
_entity_poly.type
_entity_poly.pdbx_seq_one_letter_code
_entity_poly.pdbx_strand_id
1 'polypeptide(L)'
;MKKISLLSIFGLFLFASCEQDFGITESEITYLPLIELKGPAVVEINCGDSYSADAYSATAFEGGSEIQLNETITGAYFGASTVSGPDYYEIAYSAVNKDGIPGSSFRQIYWKPCPGDLSAGDISGAYTSTVVRNGSSSPQYTDMGPVYIVKDGDSYKISDAIGGYYDFGRGYGWHYAGTGMMVTDNGNGTYSSGQTIGVGDFGGELVLDSFSVDPATGVIKFSTSWSFGYVFDVTLTPNN
;
A
#
# COMPACT_ATOMS: atom_id res chain seq x y z
N MET A 1 -51.40 77.39 -51.85
CA MET A 1 -51.17 76.39 -52.92
C MET A 1 -50.17 75.35 -52.43
N LYS A 2 -50.51 74.05 -52.59
CA LYS A 2 -49.64 72.86 -52.69
C LYS A 2 -48.62 72.62 -51.55
N LYS A 3 -48.92 71.70 -50.60
CA LYS A 3 -48.53 70.27 -50.55
C LYS A 3 -47.00 70.04 -50.62
N ILE A 4 -46.42 69.42 -49.58
CA ILE A 4 -45.91 68.04 -49.60
C ILE A 4 -45.53 67.60 -48.17
N SER A 5 -46.03 66.41 -47.84
CA SER A 5 -45.75 65.61 -46.66
C SER A 5 -44.30 65.12 -46.67
N LEU A 6 -43.59 65.18 -45.54
CA LEU A 6 -42.44 64.31 -45.32
C LEU A 6 -42.54 63.69 -43.92
N LEU A 7 -43.07 62.47 -43.96
CA LEU A 7 -43.16 61.48 -42.93
C LEU A 7 -41.74 61.21 -42.37
N SER A 8 -41.33 61.91 -41.31
CA SER A 8 -40.10 61.58 -40.60
C SER A 8 -40.43 60.50 -39.57
N ILE A 9 -40.29 59.25 -40.00
CA ILE A 9 -40.31 58.04 -39.17
C ILE A 9 -39.08 58.15 -38.26
N PHE A 10 -39.25 58.83 -37.12
CA PHE A 10 -38.26 58.82 -36.06
C PHE A 10 -38.35 57.46 -35.39
N GLY A 11 -37.31 56.66 -35.61
CA GLY A 11 -37.24 55.26 -35.26
C GLY A 11 -37.58 55.01 -33.80
N LEU A 12 -38.72 54.37 -33.57
CA LEU A 12 -38.97 53.58 -32.39
C LEU A 12 -38.17 52.26 -32.56
N PHE A 13 -36.84 52.35 -32.55
CA PHE A 13 -36.02 51.19 -32.21
C PHE A 13 -36.15 51.02 -30.70
N LEU A 14 -37.28 50.42 -30.30
CA LEU A 14 -37.40 49.79 -29.00
C LEU A 14 -36.21 48.83 -28.90
N PHE A 15 -35.29 49.13 -27.98
CA PHE A 15 -34.26 48.22 -27.53
C PHE A 15 -34.95 47.02 -26.86
N ALA A 16 -35.52 46.13 -27.67
CA ALA A 16 -35.81 44.78 -27.26
C ALA A 16 -34.46 44.06 -27.18
N SER A 17 -33.72 44.35 -26.11
CA SER A 17 -32.68 43.44 -25.64
C SER A 17 -33.40 42.16 -25.28
N CYS A 18 -33.33 41.15 -26.15
CA CYS A 18 -33.57 39.78 -25.71
C CYS A 18 -32.53 39.51 -24.62
N GLU A 19 -32.96 39.47 -23.36
CA GLU A 19 -32.20 38.77 -22.34
C GLU A 19 -32.01 37.34 -22.86
N GLN A 20 -30.78 37.00 -23.24
CA GLN A 20 -30.42 35.62 -23.48
C GLN A 20 -30.30 34.96 -22.11
N ASP A 21 -31.45 34.69 -21.48
CA ASP A 21 -31.50 33.73 -20.40
C ASP A 21 -31.32 32.35 -21.02
N PHE A 22 -30.06 31.95 -21.13
CA PHE A 22 -29.70 30.64 -21.65
C PHE A 22 -30.01 29.52 -20.65
N GLY A 23 -30.66 29.82 -19.50
CA GLY A 23 -30.84 28.85 -18.41
C GLY A 23 -29.50 28.31 -17.89
N ILE A 24 -28.42 29.07 -18.09
CA ILE A 24 -27.08 28.68 -17.65
C ILE A 24 -26.99 29.06 -16.18
N THR A 25 -26.94 28.05 -15.32
CA THR A 25 -26.53 28.24 -13.93
C THR A 25 -25.11 28.80 -13.92
N GLU A 26 -24.91 29.93 -13.24
CA GLU A 26 -23.57 30.50 -13.08
C GLU A 26 -22.63 29.47 -12.43
N SER A 27 -21.39 29.40 -12.90
CA SER A 27 -20.38 28.54 -12.29
C SER A 27 -19.92 29.13 -10.96
N GLU A 28 -19.83 28.31 -9.93
CA GLU A 28 -19.31 28.70 -8.62
C GLU A 28 -17.84 28.30 -8.46
N ILE A 29 -17.12 29.04 -7.60
CA ILE A 29 -15.76 28.67 -7.22
C ILE A 29 -15.83 27.54 -6.19
N THR A 30 -15.26 26.39 -6.56
CA THR A 30 -15.02 25.29 -5.62
C THR A 30 -13.54 25.26 -5.23
N TYR A 31 -13.25 25.17 -3.94
CA TYR A 31 -11.90 24.96 -3.43
C TYR A 31 -11.72 23.47 -3.14
N LEU A 32 -10.78 22.83 -3.81
CA LEU A 32 -10.51 21.42 -3.58
C LEU A 32 -9.79 21.22 -2.24
N PRO A 33 -10.00 20.07 -1.56
CA PRO A 33 -9.24 19.74 -0.36
C PRO A 33 -7.74 19.68 -0.65
N LEU A 34 -6.95 20.37 0.16
CA LEU A 34 -5.49 20.26 0.21
C LEU A 34 -5.09 19.49 1.46
N ILE A 35 -4.44 18.34 1.32
CA ILE A 35 -3.92 17.55 2.44
C ILE A 35 -2.41 17.73 2.51
N GLU A 36 -1.94 18.31 3.60
CA GLU A 36 -0.52 18.54 3.87
C GLU A 36 0.01 17.49 4.84
N LEU A 37 1.05 16.77 4.43
CA LEU A 37 1.75 15.80 5.27
C LEU A 37 2.82 16.50 6.10
N LYS A 38 2.84 16.24 7.40
CA LYS A 38 3.98 16.56 8.26
C LYS A 38 5.02 15.45 8.14
N GLY A 39 6.21 15.78 7.66
CA GLY A 39 7.25 14.79 7.38
C GLY A 39 7.11 14.11 6.00
N PRO A 40 7.99 13.15 5.66
CA PRO A 40 8.08 12.59 4.32
C PRO A 40 6.92 11.65 3.99
N ALA A 41 6.53 11.51 2.73
CA ALA A 41 5.49 10.56 2.32
C ALA A 41 5.92 9.08 2.48
N VAL A 42 7.23 8.81 2.52
CA VAL A 42 7.81 7.49 2.79
C VAL A 42 8.65 7.59 4.05
N VAL A 43 8.39 6.71 5.01
CA VAL A 43 9.09 6.63 6.30
C VAL A 43 9.72 5.25 6.44
N GLU A 44 11.00 5.20 6.76
CA GLU A 44 11.69 3.97 7.16
C GLU A 44 11.94 4.00 8.66
N ILE A 45 11.61 2.91 9.34
CA ILE A 45 11.85 2.72 10.78
C ILE A 45 12.71 1.47 10.91
N ASN A 46 13.92 1.63 11.46
CA ASN A 46 14.83 0.51 11.63
C ASN A 46 14.52 -0.26 12.92
N CYS A 47 15.16 -1.41 13.06
CA CYS A 47 15.14 -2.15 14.32
C CYS A 47 15.55 -1.27 15.49
N GLY A 48 14.75 -1.27 16.57
CA GLY A 48 15.00 -0.51 17.79
C GLY A 48 14.50 0.93 17.77
N ASP A 49 14.15 1.47 16.60
CA ASP A 49 13.52 2.79 16.49
C ASP A 49 12.03 2.73 16.85
N SER A 50 11.44 3.90 17.11
CA SER A 50 10.02 4.06 17.45
C SER A 50 9.28 4.94 16.46
N TYR A 51 8.02 4.60 16.16
CA TYR A 51 7.11 5.48 15.44
C TYR A 51 6.58 6.62 16.33
N SER A 52 6.44 7.83 15.75
CA SER A 52 5.82 8.99 16.39
C SER A 52 4.69 9.54 15.52
N ALA A 53 3.45 9.37 15.96
CA ALA A 53 2.28 9.89 15.26
C ALA A 53 2.35 11.43 15.09
N ASP A 54 2.85 12.14 16.10
CA ASP A 54 3.00 13.59 16.06
C ASP A 54 4.04 14.06 15.03
N ALA A 55 5.06 13.25 14.75
CA ALA A 55 6.08 13.55 13.74
C ALA A 55 5.57 13.32 12.31
N TYR A 56 4.56 12.45 12.15
CA TYR A 56 4.10 11.93 10.86
C TYR A 56 2.59 12.16 10.63
N SER A 57 2.05 13.25 11.15
CA SER A 57 0.64 13.62 11.02
C SER A 57 0.30 14.23 9.64
N ALA A 58 -0.97 14.54 9.43
CA ALA A 58 -1.44 15.30 8.28
C ALA A 58 -2.57 16.27 8.69
N THR A 59 -2.78 17.31 7.90
CA THR A 59 -3.84 18.31 8.07
C THR A 59 -4.49 18.62 6.73
N ALA A 60 -5.80 18.88 6.72
CA ALA A 60 -6.56 19.15 5.51
C ALA A 60 -7.11 20.58 5.50
N PHE A 61 -7.11 21.23 4.33
CA PHE A 61 -7.59 22.60 4.16
C PHE A 61 -8.54 22.74 2.96
N GLU A 62 -9.50 23.64 3.07
CA GLU A 62 -10.35 24.15 1.98
C GLU A 62 -10.24 25.67 1.95
N GLY A 63 -9.76 26.25 0.84
CA GLY A 63 -9.64 27.70 0.69
C GLY A 63 -8.80 28.38 1.79
N GLY A 64 -7.87 27.64 2.40
CA GLY A 64 -7.02 28.10 3.51
C GLY A 64 -7.61 27.90 4.92
N SER A 65 -8.83 27.37 5.05
CA SER A 65 -9.40 26.99 6.35
C SER A 65 -9.23 25.50 6.58
N GLU A 66 -8.88 25.10 7.80
CA GLU A 66 -8.77 23.69 8.16
C GLU A 66 -10.14 22.99 8.09
N ILE A 67 -10.15 21.78 7.54
CA ILE A 67 -11.34 20.92 7.42
C ILE A 67 -11.07 19.55 8.04
N GLN A 68 -12.14 18.78 8.28
CA GLN A 68 -12.01 17.44 8.85
C GLN A 68 -11.18 16.53 7.94
N LEU A 69 -10.20 15.87 8.55
CA LEU A 69 -9.40 14.81 7.95
C LEU A 69 -9.82 13.45 8.52
N ASN A 70 -9.95 12.45 7.65
CA ASN A 70 -10.08 11.05 8.01
C ASN A 70 -8.78 10.31 7.69
N GLU A 71 -8.40 9.38 8.56
CA GLU A 71 -7.20 8.57 8.43
C GLU A 71 -7.58 7.08 8.49
N THR A 72 -7.02 6.30 7.57
CA THR A 72 -7.12 4.83 7.56
C THR A 72 -5.71 4.25 7.49
N ILE A 73 -5.37 3.37 8.43
CA ILE A 73 -4.08 2.66 8.47
C ILE A 73 -4.31 1.19 8.12
N THR A 74 -3.51 0.67 7.21
CA THR A 74 -3.48 -0.74 6.83
C THR A 74 -2.06 -1.29 6.93
N GLY A 75 -1.85 -2.27 7.81
CA GLY A 75 -0.65 -3.12 7.82
C GLY A 75 -0.78 -4.20 6.75
N ALA A 76 0.05 -4.11 5.72
CA ALA A 76 -0.04 -4.91 4.50
C ALA A 76 0.18 -6.40 4.74
N TYR A 77 1.17 -6.76 5.57
CA TYR A 77 1.59 -8.15 5.69
C TYR A 77 1.02 -8.83 6.92
N PHE A 78 0.84 -8.10 8.02
CA PHE A 78 0.40 -8.67 9.30
C PHE A 78 -0.95 -8.12 9.80
N GLY A 79 -1.62 -7.28 9.00
CA GLY A 79 -3.02 -6.91 9.20
C GLY A 79 -3.29 -5.94 10.36
N ALA A 80 -2.28 -5.23 10.84
CA ALA A 80 -2.45 -4.25 11.91
C ALA A 80 -3.22 -3.01 11.41
N SER A 81 -4.16 -2.50 12.22
CA SER A 81 -4.92 -1.27 11.94
C SER A 81 -4.32 -0.02 12.59
N THR A 82 -3.14 -0.16 13.19
CA THR A 82 -2.34 0.90 13.80
C THR A 82 -0.87 0.64 13.51
N VAL A 83 -0.07 1.69 13.42
CA VAL A 83 1.40 1.54 13.26
C VAL A 83 2.00 1.08 14.58
N SER A 84 2.25 -0.23 14.70
CA SER A 84 2.56 -0.89 15.98
C SER A 84 3.54 -2.05 15.84
N GLY A 85 4.71 -1.76 15.28
CA GLY A 85 5.81 -2.72 15.11
C GLY A 85 6.12 -3.02 13.64
N PRO A 86 6.91 -4.07 13.38
CA PRO A 86 7.36 -4.40 12.03
C PRO A 86 6.22 -4.78 11.09
N ASP A 87 6.08 -4.04 10.00
CA ASP A 87 5.18 -4.28 8.87
C ASP A 87 5.52 -3.29 7.74
N TYR A 88 4.83 -3.39 6.62
CA TYR A 88 4.64 -2.30 5.68
C TYR A 88 3.26 -1.70 5.93
N TYR A 89 3.18 -0.40 6.24
CA TYR A 89 1.92 0.30 6.45
C TYR A 89 1.61 1.27 5.32
N GLU A 90 0.35 1.27 4.90
CA GLU A 90 -0.24 2.31 4.07
C GLU A 90 -1.20 3.13 4.91
N ILE A 91 -0.97 4.44 4.97
CA ILE A 91 -1.87 5.39 5.60
C ILE A 91 -2.55 6.21 4.52
N ALA A 92 -3.87 6.09 4.42
CA ALA A 92 -4.70 6.88 3.53
C ALA A 92 -5.35 8.03 4.31
N TYR A 93 -5.06 9.25 3.87
CA TYR A 93 -5.67 10.48 4.37
C TYR A 93 -6.74 10.92 3.39
N SER A 94 -7.93 11.27 3.88
CA SER A 94 -9.02 11.77 3.04
C SER A 94 -9.77 12.93 3.69
N ALA A 95 -10.19 13.88 2.88
CA ALA A 95 -11.02 15.00 3.28
C ALA A 95 -12.04 15.28 2.17
N VAL A 96 -13.17 15.89 2.53
CA VAL A 96 -14.24 16.25 1.59
C VAL A 96 -14.56 17.73 1.79
N ASN A 97 -14.57 18.50 0.71
CA ASN A 97 -14.91 19.92 0.78
C ASN A 97 -16.43 20.12 0.98
N LYS A 98 -16.85 21.37 1.21
CA LYS A 98 -18.28 21.71 1.37
C LYS A 98 -19.17 21.29 0.17
N ASP A 99 -18.59 21.17 -1.02
CA ASP A 99 -19.28 20.81 -2.26
C ASP A 99 -19.34 19.29 -2.50
N GLY A 100 -18.82 18.49 -1.56
CA GLY A 100 -18.83 17.03 -1.63
C GLY A 100 -17.71 16.42 -2.47
N ILE A 101 -16.70 17.21 -2.86
CA ILE A 101 -15.57 16.75 -3.67
C ILE A 101 -14.46 16.22 -2.74
N PRO A 102 -14.04 14.95 -2.92
CA PRO A 102 -13.00 14.36 -2.08
C PRO A 102 -11.59 14.77 -2.53
N GLY A 103 -10.67 14.82 -1.57
CA GLY A 103 -9.22 14.83 -1.79
C GLY A 103 -8.55 13.76 -0.95
N SER A 104 -7.42 13.25 -1.43
CA SER A 104 -6.66 12.20 -0.76
C SER A 104 -5.15 12.44 -0.81
N SER A 105 -4.44 11.88 0.17
CA SER A 105 -2.99 11.81 0.24
C SER A 105 -2.59 10.50 0.93
N PHE A 106 -1.37 10.04 0.72
CA PHE A 106 -0.92 8.72 1.20
C PHE A 106 0.45 8.81 1.86
N ARG A 107 0.66 7.99 2.88
CA ARG A 107 1.97 7.75 3.50
C ARG A 107 2.27 6.26 3.54
N GLN A 108 3.52 5.92 3.23
CA GLN A 108 4.07 4.58 3.33
C GLN A 108 5.04 4.51 4.50
N ILE A 109 4.94 3.47 5.32
CA ILE A 109 5.87 3.22 6.43
C ILE A 109 6.44 1.82 6.29
N TYR A 110 7.76 1.73 6.19
CA TYR A 110 8.50 0.48 6.20
C TYR A 110 9.15 0.32 7.57
N TRP A 111 8.56 -0.52 8.42
CA TRP A 111 9.12 -0.83 9.73
C TRP A 111 9.82 -2.19 9.68
N LYS A 112 11.15 -2.17 9.71
CA LYS A 112 11.97 -3.38 9.64
C LYS A 112 11.93 -4.16 10.97
N PRO A 113 11.75 -5.48 10.95
CA PRO A 113 11.93 -6.30 12.14
C PRO A 113 13.39 -6.34 12.58
N CYS A 114 13.59 -6.56 13.88
CA CYS A 114 14.91 -6.82 14.40
C CYS A 114 15.44 -8.18 13.95
N PRO A 115 16.73 -8.28 13.60
CA PRO A 115 17.34 -9.57 13.33
C PRO A 115 17.34 -10.40 14.61
N GLY A 116 16.86 -11.64 14.51
CA GLY A 116 16.86 -12.62 15.58
C GLY A 116 18.26 -13.19 15.83
N ASP A 117 18.44 -13.78 17.01
CA ASP A 117 19.60 -14.60 17.31
C ASP A 117 19.41 -16.02 16.76
N LEU A 118 19.97 -16.29 15.59
CA LEU A 118 19.94 -17.60 14.94
C LEU A 118 20.53 -18.71 15.82
N SER A 119 21.51 -18.39 16.67
CA SER A 119 22.11 -19.37 17.59
C SER A 119 21.16 -19.77 18.72
N ALA A 120 20.19 -18.90 19.03
CA ALA A 120 19.06 -19.16 19.92
C ALA A 120 17.80 -19.66 19.18
N GLY A 121 17.90 -19.92 17.87
CA GLY A 121 16.78 -20.38 17.03
C GLY A 121 15.79 -19.29 16.64
N ASP A 122 16.14 -18.01 16.77
CA ASP A 122 15.29 -16.89 16.37
C ASP A 122 15.60 -16.46 14.93
N ILE A 123 14.63 -16.70 14.03
CA ILE A 123 14.71 -16.40 12.60
C ILE A 123 13.97 -15.10 12.22
N SER A 124 13.68 -14.23 13.20
CA SER A 124 13.11 -12.93 12.91
C SER A 124 14.09 -12.09 12.09
N GLY A 125 13.57 -11.26 11.19
CA GLY A 125 14.42 -10.36 10.41
C GLY A 125 13.83 -9.97 9.08
N ALA A 126 14.57 -9.10 8.38
CA ALA A 126 14.30 -8.72 7.01
C ALA A 126 15.28 -9.45 6.09
N TYR A 127 14.76 -9.99 4.99
CA TYR A 127 15.54 -10.81 4.07
C TYR A 127 15.36 -10.35 2.63
N THR A 128 16.42 -10.37 1.84
CA THR A 128 16.29 -10.36 0.37
C THR A 128 15.81 -11.73 -0.09
N SER A 129 15.05 -11.76 -1.17
CA SER A 129 14.42 -12.95 -1.70
C SER A 129 14.84 -13.22 -3.14
N THR A 130 15.15 -14.49 -3.40
CA THR A 130 15.27 -15.04 -4.75
C THR A 130 14.23 -16.12 -4.94
N VAL A 131 13.50 -16.06 -6.05
CA VAL A 131 12.41 -17.00 -6.35
C VAL A 131 12.65 -17.72 -7.67
N VAL A 132 12.47 -19.04 -7.64
CA VAL A 132 12.37 -19.91 -8.81
C VAL A 132 10.95 -20.46 -8.87
N ARG A 133 10.22 -20.18 -9.95
CA ARG A 133 8.83 -20.65 -10.12
C ARG A 133 8.79 -21.77 -11.16
N ASN A 134 8.33 -22.96 -10.75
CA ASN A 134 8.30 -24.17 -11.60
C ASN A 134 9.67 -24.46 -12.27
N GLY A 135 10.78 -24.30 -11.52
CA GLY A 135 12.13 -24.51 -12.04
C GLY A 135 12.64 -23.42 -13.00
N SER A 136 11.91 -22.33 -13.19
CA SER A 136 12.30 -21.20 -14.04
C SER A 136 12.49 -19.92 -13.22
N SER A 137 13.53 -19.15 -13.54
CA SER A 137 13.80 -17.85 -12.92
C SER A 137 14.45 -16.89 -13.93
N SER A 138 14.45 -15.61 -13.58
CA SER A 138 14.92 -14.46 -14.35
C SER A 138 15.54 -13.46 -13.37
N PRO A 139 16.48 -12.60 -13.79
CA PRO A 139 17.11 -11.61 -12.89
C PRO A 139 16.13 -10.67 -12.15
N GLN A 140 14.90 -10.51 -12.64
CA GLN A 140 13.88 -9.74 -11.92
C GLN A 140 13.36 -10.42 -10.64
N TYR A 141 13.65 -11.73 -10.46
CA TYR A 141 13.22 -12.53 -9.33
C TYR A 141 14.37 -12.85 -8.36
N THR A 142 15.45 -12.09 -8.41
CA THR A 142 16.61 -12.20 -7.51
C THR A 142 16.77 -10.90 -6.73
N ASP A 143 17.27 -11.00 -5.49
CA ASP A 143 17.52 -9.86 -4.60
C ASP A 143 16.31 -8.92 -4.41
N MET A 144 15.11 -9.49 -4.44
CA MET A 144 13.84 -8.80 -4.20
C MET A 144 13.63 -8.56 -2.69
N GLY A 145 12.64 -7.75 -2.33
CA GLY A 145 12.19 -7.64 -0.95
C GLY A 145 12.26 -6.22 -0.38
N PRO A 146 12.24 -6.10 0.96
CA PRO A 146 12.44 -7.19 1.92
C PRO A 146 11.21 -8.12 2.11
N VAL A 147 11.47 -9.40 2.38
CA VAL A 147 10.51 -10.32 3.03
C VAL A 147 10.76 -10.27 4.53
N TYR A 148 9.72 -10.07 5.33
CA TYR A 148 9.81 -10.02 6.79
C TYR A 148 9.42 -11.35 7.41
N ILE A 149 10.20 -11.75 8.41
CA ILE A 149 9.83 -12.81 9.35
C ILE A 149 9.77 -12.21 10.75
N VAL A 150 8.64 -12.41 11.43
CA VAL A 150 8.39 -11.83 12.76
C VAL A 150 7.93 -12.92 13.72
N LYS A 151 8.64 -13.07 14.84
CA LYS A 151 8.25 -13.98 15.93
C LYS A 151 6.89 -13.62 16.52
N ASP A 152 6.06 -14.64 16.73
CA ASP A 152 4.74 -14.55 17.34
C ASP A 152 4.54 -15.77 18.26
N GLY A 153 4.87 -15.59 19.54
CA GLY A 153 4.95 -16.69 20.50
C GLY A 153 6.02 -17.73 20.11
N ASP A 154 5.59 -18.98 19.93
CA ASP A 154 6.43 -20.12 19.53
C ASP A 154 6.49 -20.32 18.00
N SER A 155 5.88 -19.42 17.22
CA SER A 155 5.81 -19.47 15.77
C SER A 155 6.39 -18.20 15.14
N TYR A 156 6.55 -18.22 13.81
CA TYR A 156 7.04 -17.09 13.03
C TYR A 156 6.07 -16.77 11.90
N LYS A 157 5.66 -15.51 11.78
CA LYS A 157 4.85 -15.00 10.66
C LYS A 157 5.76 -14.63 9.50
N ILE A 158 5.36 -14.97 8.28
CA ILE A 158 6.07 -14.64 7.04
C ILE A 158 5.24 -13.61 6.28
N SER A 159 5.86 -12.51 5.85
CA SER A 159 5.17 -11.44 5.14
C SER A 159 4.66 -11.88 3.77
N ASP A 160 5.42 -12.73 3.08
CA ASP A 160 5.05 -13.27 1.78
C ASP A 160 5.58 -14.70 1.58
N ALA A 161 4.68 -15.68 1.65
CA ALA A 161 4.98 -17.10 1.46
C ALA A 161 5.20 -17.53 -0.01
N ILE A 162 5.21 -16.59 -0.96
CA ILE A 162 5.75 -16.80 -2.31
C ILE A 162 7.00 -15.95 -2.57
N GLY A 163 7.61 -15.42 -1.49
CA GLY A 163 8.90 -14.76 -1.54
C GLY A 163 8.92 -13.43 -2.30
N GLY A 164 7.79 -12.73 -2.41
CA GLY A 164 7.74 -11.44 -3.10
C GLY A 164 7.59 -11.54 -4.62
N TYR A 165 7.25 -12.73 -5.16
CA TYR A 165 7.21 -12.95 -6.60
C TYR A 165 6.24 -12.00 -7.33
N TYR A 166 5.05 -11.78 -6.77
CA TYR A 166 4.08 -10.84 -7.35
C TYR A 166 4.22 -9.42 -6.80
N ASP A 167 4.47 -9.28 -5.50
CA ASP A 167 4.63 -7.98 -4.85
C ASP A 167 5.76 -7.18 -5.52
N PHE A 168 6.99 -7.69 -5.43
CA PHE A 168 8.19 -7.03 -5.97
C PHE A 168 8.52 -7.49 -7.39
N GLY A 169 8.52 -8.81 -7.63
CA GLY A 169 9.00 -9.38 -8.89
C GLY A 169 8.14 -9.01 -10.10
N ARG A 170 6.83 -8.88 -9.90
CA ARG A 170 5.89 -8.36 -10.92
C ARG A 170 5.48 -6.91 -10.68
N GLY A 171 5.75 -6.36 -9.50
CA GLY A 171 5.33 -5.00 -9.15
C GLY A 171 3.81 -4.86 -9.02
N TYR A 172 3.10 -5.93 -8.67
CA TYR A 172 1.64 -5.87 -8.47
C TYR A 172 1.27 -5.34 -7.08
N GLY A 173 2.24 -5.26 -6.16
CA GLY A 173 2.04 -4.79 -4.81
C GLY A 173 1.58 -5.89 -3.84
N TRP A 174 1.55 -5.51 -2.56
CA TRP A 174 1.32 -6.41 -1.43
C TRP A 174 -0.03 -7.14 -1.45
N HIS A 175 -1.04 -6.59 -2.15
CA HIS A 175 -2.32 -7.25 -2.38
C HIS A 175 -2.20 -8.61 -3.10
N TYR A 176 -1.05 -8.92 -3.69
CA TYR A 176 -0.77 -10.19 -4.36
C TYR A 176 0.32 -11.02 -3.66
N ALA A 177 0.69 -10.66 -2.43
CA ALA A 177 1.57 -11.45 -1.58
C ALA A 177 0.82 -12.65 -0.97
N GLY A 178 1.55 -13.74 -0.69
CA GLY A 178 1.05 -14.87 0.08
C GLY A 178 1.10 -14.60 1.60
N THR A 179 0.26 -13.68 2.08
CA THR A 179 0.23 -13.25 3.49
C THR A 179 -0.44 -14.27 4.41
N GLY A 180 -0.12 -14.21 5.71
CA GLY A 180 -0.78 -15.02 6.74
C GLY A 180 -0.16 -16.39 7.03
N MET A 181 0.91 -16.77 6.33
CA MET A 181 1.65 -18.01 6.62
C MET A 181 2.42 -17.87 7.94
N MET A 182 2.25 -18.87 8.80
CA MET A 182 3.01 -19.04 10.03
C MET A 182 3.74 -20.38 10.01
N VAL A 183 4.97 -20.39 10.52
CA VAL A 183 5.79 -21.61 10.65
C VAL A 183 6.22 -21.84 12.09
N THR A 184 6.32 -23.10 12.48
CA THR A 184 6.79 -23.53 13.81
C THR A 184 8.07 -24.35 13.66
N ASP A 185 9.00 -24.17 14.59
CA ASP A 185 10.26 -24.91 14.63
C ASP A 185 10.02 -26.38 14.99
N ASN A 186 10.53 -27.30 14.17
CA ASN A 186 10.51 -28.74 14.45
C ASN A 186 11.84 -29.23 15.03
N GLY A 187 12.80 -28.33 15.25
CA GLY A 187 14.18 -28.62 15.59
C GLY A 187 15.06 -28.84 14.36
N ASN A 188 16.38 -28.84 14.60
CA ASN A 188 17.41 -29.08 13.59
C ASN A 188 17.33 -28.16 12.35
N GLY A 189 16.85 -26.93 12.54
CA GLY A 189 16.75 -25.94 11.45
C GLY A 189 15.62 -26.23 10.45
N THR A 190 14.62 -27.01 10.83
CA THR A 190 13.46 -27.32 9.96
C THR A 190 12.18 -26.76 10.55
N TYR A 191 11.31 -26.24 9.68
CA TYR A 191 10.05 -25.61 10.09
C TYR A 191 8.90 -26.17 9.27
N SER A 192 7.71 -26.12 9.85
CA SER A 192 6.49 -26.62 9.20
C SER A 192 5.33 -25.67 9.43
N SER A 193 4.34 -25.74 8.55
CA SER A 193 3.04 -25.09 8.73
C SER A 193 1.94 -26.09 8.48
N GLY A 194 0.90 -26.05 9.32
CA GLY A 194 -0.36 -26.75 9.07
C GLY A 194 -1.41 -25.87 8.37
N GLN A 195 -1.04 -24.67 7.94
CA GLN A 195 -1.96 -23.71 7.36
C GLN A 195 -2.07 -23.84 5.84
N THR A 196 -3.27 -23.58 5.35
CA THR A 196 -3.53 -23.27 3.94
C THR A 196 -3.93 -21.81 3.87
N ILE A 197 -3.23 -21.02 3.07
CA ILE A 197 -3.52 -19.59 2.85
C ILE A 197 -3.84 -19.34 1.37
N GLY A 198 -4.22 -18.11 1.02
CA GLY A 198 -4.36 -17.68 -0.37
C GLY A 198 -3.19 -16.82 -0.84
N VAL A 199 -3.09 -16.63 -2.16
CA VAL A 199 -2.18 -15.63 -2.75
C VAL A 199 -2.97 -14.36 -2.98
N GLY A 200 -3.09 -13.54 -1.93
CA GLY A 200 -3.75 -12.24 -1.97
C GLY A 200 -5.08 -12.25 -2.75
N ASP A 201 -5.24 -11.27 -3.63
CA ASP A 201 -6.43 -11.12 -4.48
C ASP A 201 -6.60 -12.21 -5.56
N PHE A 202 -5.54 -12.98 -5.87
CA PHE A 202 -5.69 -14.14 -6.77
C PHE A 202 -6.40 -15.32 -6.09
N GLY A 203 -6.35 -15.40 -4.76
CA GLY A 203 -6.90 -16.52 -3.99
C GLY A 203 -6.17 -17.84 -4.26
N GLY A 204 -6.93 -18.93 -4.38
CA GLY A 204 -6.39 -20.29 -4.46
C GLY A 204 -5.83 -20.79 -3.12
N GLU A 205 -5.38 -22.04 -3.08
CA GLU A 205 -4.80 -22.65 -1.89
C GLU A 205 -3.28 -22.71 -2.04
N LEU A 206 -2.56 -22.06 -1.14
CA LEU A 206 -1.10 -22.09 -1.02
C LEU A 206 -0.73 -22.86 0.25
N VAL A 207 0.12 -23.87 0.09
CA VAL A 207 0.62 -24.73 1.17
C VAL A 207 2.14 -24.70 1.21
N LEU A 208 2.70 -24.85 2.42
CA LEU A 208 4.14 -24.96 2.62
C LEU A 208 4.59 -26.42 2.49
N ASP A 209 5.47 -26.69 1.52
CA ASP A 209 5.98 -28.04 1.24
C ASP A 209 7.24 -28.34 2.05
N SER A 210 8.12 -27.36 2.20
CA SER A 210 9.36 -27.47 2.97
C SER A 210 9.82 -26.11 3.46
N PHE A 211 10.50 -26.08 4.60
CA PHE A 211 11.16 -24.89 5.12
C PHE A 211 12.38 -25.31 5.94
N SER A 212 13.53 -24.73 5.60
CA SER A 212 14.81 -25.04 6.23
C SER A 212 15.65 -23.78 6.42
N VAL A 213 16.47 -23.78 7.46
CA VAL A 213 17.36 -22.69 7.83
C VAL A 213 18.76 -23.24 7.98
N ASP A 214 19.72 -22.61 7.31
CA ASP A 214 21.13 -22.83 7.57
C ASP A 214 21.56 -21.90 8.72
N PRO A 215 21.79 -22.42 9.94
CA PRO A 215 22.13 -21.58 11.09
C PRO A 215 23.51 -20.92 10.97
N ALA A 216 24.39 -21.41 10.09
CA ALA A 216 25.72 -20.82 9.90
C ALA A 216 25.67 -19.56 9.02
N THR A 217 24.74 -19.52 8.06
CA THR A 217 24.63 -18.42 7.09
C THR A 217 23.39 -17.56 7.28
N GLY A 218 22.40 -18.04 8.04
CA GLY A 218 21.08 -17.43 8.15
C GLY A 218 20.24 -17.53 6.87
N VAL A 219 20.70 -18.29 5.87
CA VAL A 219 19.93 -18.50 4.64
C VAL A 219 18.76 -19.41 4.93
N ILE A 220 17.58 -18.95 4.52
CA ILE A 220 16.33 -19.72 4.64
C ILE A 220 15.94 -20.19 3.24
N LYS A 221 15.54 -21.45 3.14
CA LYS A 221 14.97 -22.01 1.90
C LYS A 221 13.64 -22.64 2.19
N PHE A 222 12.63 -22.28 1.41
CA PHE A 222 11.32 -22.89 1.51
C PHE A 222 10.68 -23.07 0.14
N SER A 223 9.75 -24.01 0.05
CA SER A 223 8.93 -24.25 -1.14
C SER A 223 7.46 -24.16 -0.76
N THR A 224 6.68 -23.46 -1.59
CA THR A 224 5.22 -23.46 -1.49
C THR A 224 4.57 -23.94 -2.78
N SER A 225 3.51 -24.73 -2.65
CA SER A 225 2.68 -25.21 -3.75
C SER A 225 1.36 -24.47 -3.77
N TRP A 226 1.03 -23.89 -4.91
CA TRP A 226 -0.22 -23.18 -5.15
C TRP A 226 -1.15 -24.03 -6.02
N SER A 227 -2.43 -24.10 -5.66
CA SER A 227 -3.46 -24.94 -6.28
C SER A 227 -3.66 -24.71 -7.78
N PHE A 228 -3.10 -23.64 -8.34
CA PHE A 228 -3.07 -23.37 -9.78
C PHE A 228 -1.89 -24.02 -10.52
N GLY A 229 -1.18 -24.96 -9.89
CA GLY A 229 -0.10 -25.72 -10.52
C GLY A 229 1.24 -24.98 -10.54
N TYR A 230 1.45 -24.06 -9.59
CA TYR A 230 2.71 -23.34 -9.42
C TYR A 230 3.39 -23.76 -8.13
N VAL A 231 4.70 -23.97 -8.20
CA VAL A 231 5.60 -24.17 -7.07
C VAL A 231 6.57 -23.00 -7.04
N PHE A 232 6.74 -22.41 -5.87
CA PHE A 232 7.67 -21.31 -5.61
C PHE A 232 8.78 -21.80 -4.70
N ASP A 233 9.96 -22.02 -5.26
CA ASP A 233 11.18 -22.27 -4.49
C ASP A 233 11.80 -20.92 -4.13
N VAL A 234 11.81 -20.60 -2.84
CA VAL A 234 12.27 -19.31 -2.31
C VAL A 234 13.56 -19.51 -1.54
N THR A 235 14.54 -18.65 -1.81
CA THR A 235 15.75 -18.49 -1.00
C THR A 235 15.77 -17.10 -0.42
N LEU A 236 15.79 -17.01 0.91
CA LEU A 236 15.91 -15.77 1.65
C LEU A 236 17.33 -15.60 2.20
N THR A 237 17.92 -14.42 2.01
CA THR A 237 19.24 -14.06 2.53
C THR A 237 19.11 -12.90 3.52
N PRO A 238 19.73 -12.94 4.71
CA PRO A 238 19.62 -11.85 5.68
C PRO A 238 20.04 -10.50 5.10
N ASN A 239 19.21 -9.47 5.26
CA ASN A 239 19.57 -8.09 4.97
C ASN A 239 20.26 -7.50 6.20
N ASN A 240 21.60 -7.45 6.16
CA ASN A 240 22.40 -6.73 7.16
C ASN A 240 22.27 -5.21 6.98
#